data_AF-A0A556W2G5-F1
#
_entry.id   AF-A0A556W2G5-F1
#
_cell.length_a   1.000
_cell.length_b   1.000
_cell.length_c   1.000
_cell.angle_alpha   90.00
_cell.angle_beta   90.00
_cell.angle_gamma   90.00
#
_symmetry.space_group_name_H-M   'P 1'
#
loop_
_entity.id
_entity.type
_entity.pdbx_description
1 polymer ?
#
loop_
_entity_poly.entity_id
_entity_poly.type
_entity_poly.pdbx_seq_one_letter_code
_entity_poly.pdbx_strand_id
1 'polypeptide(L)' 'MTRKKKTRSLADKVTIRTGRRKDFKKWRHDNPDQVAPSRRFVAKKQQQRKLQAARKMARQESGQSIQIHPGDKDNKEDS' A
#
# COMPACT_ATOMS: atom_id res chain seq x y z
N MET A 1 -1.77 1.08 -38.42
CA MET A 1 -1.78 1.38 -36.96
C MET A 1 -0.93 0.33 -36.22
N THR A 2 0.18 0.70 -35.57
CA THR A 2 1.10 -0.29 -34.94
C THR A 2 0.67 -0.70 -33.54
N ARG A 3 1.13 -1.87 -33.04
CA ARG A 3 0.87 -2.34 -31.66
C ARG A 3 1.20 -1.27 -30.63
N LYS A 4 2.36 -0.62 -30.77
CA LYS A 4 2.78 0.50 -29.91
C LYS A 4 1.76 1.65 -29.88
N LYS A 5 1.12 1.98 -31.01
CA LYS A 5 0.06 3.00 -31.08
C LYS A 5 -1.25 2.54 -30.43
N LYS A 6 -1.59 1.24 -30.50
CA LYS A 6 -2.77 0.63 -29.86
C LYS A 6 -2.64 0.52 -28.35
N THR A 7 -1.44 0.19 -27.87
CA THR A 7 -1.17 -0.12 -26.45
C THR A 7 -0.37 0.98 -25.76
N ARG A 8 -0.55 2.25 -26.17
CA ARG A 8 0.15 3.39 -25.55
C ARG A 8 -0.19 3.50 -24.07
N SER A 9 0.82 3.80 -23.27
CA SER A 9 0.63 4.18 -21.88
C SER A 9 -0.19 5.47 -21.76
N LEU A 10 -0.80 5.70 -20.59
CA LEU A 10 -1.50 6.96 -20.28
C LEU A 10 -0.58 8.18 -20.47
N ALA A 11 0.68 8.08 -20.02
CA ALA A 11 1.68 9.13 -20.18
C ALA A 11 1.94 9.48 -21.65
N ASP A 12 2.06 8.44 -22.48
CA ASP A 12 2.25 8.58 -23.92
C ASP A 12 1.02 9.19 -24.61
N LYS A 13 -0.20 8.86 -24.17
CA LYS A 13 -1.43 9.46 -24.70
C LYS A 13 -1.53 10.94 -24.34
N VAL A 14 -1.22 11.31 -23.09
CA VAL A 14 -1.19 12.69 -22.64
C VAL A 14 -0.13 13.50 -23.39
N THR A 15 1.07 12.94 -23.56
CA THR A 15 2.16 13.60 -24.29
C THR A 15 1.80 13.87 -25.76
N ILE A 16 1.08 12.97 -26.43
CA ILE A 16 0.56 13.25 -27.79
C ILE A 16 -0.46 14.37 -27.77
N ARG A 17 -1.36 14.37 -26.80
CA ARG A 17 -2.46 15.33 -26.74
C ARG A 17 -1.96 16.75 -26.50
N THR A 18 -0.99 16.91 -25.60
CA THR A 18 -0.50 18.24 -25.19
C THR A 18 0.80 18.64 -25.89
N GLY A 19 1.46 17.71 -26.57
CA GLY A 19 2.77 17.94 -27.22
C GLY A 19 3.95 18.05 -26.24
N ARG A 20 3.72 18.01 -24.92
CA ARG A 20 4.77 18.23 -23.90
C ARG A 20 4.88 17.06 -22.93
N ARG A 21 6.11 16.52 -22.81
CA ARG A 21 6.42 15.32 -22.02
C ARG A 21 6.14 15.48 -20.52
N LYS A 22 6.26 16.69 -19.96
CA LYS A 22 6.10 16.96 -18.52
C LYS A 22 4.63 17.07 -18.08
N ASP A 23 3.70 17.20 -19.02
CA ASP A 23 2.29 17.46 -18.70
C ASP A 23 1.60 16.25 -18.08
N PHE A 24 2.15 15.04 -18.25
CA PHE A 24 1.60 13.87 -17.59
C PHE A 24 1.56 14.01 -16.05
N LYS A 25 2.51 14.74 -15.44
CA LYS A 25 2.48 14.96 -13.98
C LYS A 25 1.31 15.86 -13.60
N LYS A 26 1.15 17.01 -14.27
CA LYS A 26 0.03 17.93 -14.04
C LYS A 26 -1.32 17.25 -14.32
N TRP A 27 -1.45 16.60 -15.48
CA TRP A 27 -2.64 15.86 -15.86
C TRP A 27 -3.04 14.79 -14.84
N ARG A 28 -2.07 14.11 -14.22
CA ARG A 28 -2.30 13.13 -13.13
C ARG A 28 -2.93 13.75 -11.89
N HIS A 29 -2.51 14.96 -11.53
CA HIS A 29 -3.06 15.69 -10.39
C HIS A 29 -4.46 16.21 -10.71
N ASP A 30 -4.68 16.66 -11.94
CA ASP A 30 -5.98 17.18 -12.41
C ASP A 30 -7.02 16.05 -12.66
N ASN A 31 -6.58 14.79 -12.82
CA ASN A 31 -7.44 13.64 -13.13
C ASN A 31 -7.11 12.42 -12.24
N PRO A 32 -7.29 12.50 -10.91
CA PRO A 32 -6.90 11.45 -9.98
C PRO A 32 -7.63 10.12 -10.25
N ASP A 33 -8.90 10.16 -10.64
CA ASP A 33 -9.74 8.97 -10.83
C ASP A 33 -9.31 8.11 -12.03
N GLN A 34 -8.67 8.72 -13.02
CA GLN A 34 -8.23 8.03 -14.23
C GLN A 34 -6.90 7.28 -14.05
N VAL A 35 -6.23 7.47 -12.92
CA VAL A 35 -4.93 6.86 -12.60
C VAL A 35 -5.07 5.93 -11.41
N ALA A 36 -6.07 5.05 -11.47
CA ALA A 36 -6.22 3.97 -10.52
C ALA A 36 -5.28 2.79 -10.89
N PRO A 37 -4.68 2.11 -9.89
CA PRO A 37 -3.99 0.85 -10.13
C PRO A 37 -4.98 -0.21 -10.62
N SER A 38 -4.49 -1.15 -11.44
CA SER A 38 -5.35 -2.21 -11.97
C SER A 38 -5.90 -3.12 -10.87
N ARG A 39 -7.09 -3.69 -11.08
CA ARG A 39 -7.74 -4.61 -10.13
C ARG A 39 -6.83 -5.78 -9.71
N ARG A 40 -6.06 -6.33 -10.65
CA ARG A 40 -5.08 -7.40 -10.36
C ARG A 40 -3.98 -6.96 -9.40
N PHE A 41 -3.49 -5.73 -9.57
CA PHE A 41 -2.46 -5.18 -8.69
C PHE A 41 -3.00 -4.97 -7.27
N VAL A 42 -4.23 -4.43 -7.16
CA VAL A 42 -4.91 -4.23 -5.87
C VAL A 42 -5.11 -5.57 -5.14
N ALA A 43 -5.65 -6.58 -5.82
CA ALA A 43 -5.85 -7.92 -5.26
C ALA A 43 -4.54 -8.55 -4.77
N LYS A 44 -3.48 -8.48 -5.58
CA LYS A 44 -2.13 -8.95 -5.19
C LYS A 44 -1.65 -8.26 -3.91
N LYS A 45 -1.80 -6.94 -3.81
CA LYS A 45 -1.37 -6.18 -2.63
C LYS A 45 -2.19 -6.51 -1.39
N GLN A 46 -3.49 -6.74 -1.54
CA GLN A 46 -4.35 -7.17 -0.43
C GLN A 46 -3.91 -8.54 0.12
N GLN A 47 -3.62 -9.50 -0.76
CA GLN A 47 -3.09 -10.81 -0.37
C GLN A 47 -1.74 -10.68 0.34
N GLN A 48 -0.83 -9.85 -0.18
CA GLN A 48 0.46 -9.59 0.47
C GLN A 48 0.32 -9.05 1.90
N ARG A 49 -0.58 -8.08 2.11
CA ARG A 49 -0.85 -7.53 3.45
C ARG A 49 -1.44 -8.57 4.40
N LYS A 50 -2.35 -9.42 3.91
CA LYS A 50 -2.92 -10.52 4.71
C LYS A 50 -1.83 -11.48 5.19
N LEU A 51 -0.93 -11.89 4.31
CA LEU A 51 0.21 -12.75 4.67
C LEU A 51 1.17 -12.07 5.65
N GLN A 52 1.41 -10.78 5.47
CA GLN A 52 2.26 -10.00 6.37
C GLN A 52 1.64 -9.88 7.76
N ALA A 53 0.32 -9.66 7.85
CA ALA A 53 -0.41 -9.62 9.10
C ALA A 53 -0.34 -10.97 9.84
N ALA A 54 -0.54 -12.08 9.13
CA ALA A 54 -0.40 -13.43 9.70
C ALA A 54 1.01 -13.68 10.25
N ARG A 55 2.05 -13.31 9.50
CA ARG A 55 3.45 -13.41 9.97
C ARG A 55 3.74 -12.51 11.18
N LYS A 56 3.14 -11.33 11.23
CA LYS A 56 3.28 -10.42 12.38
C LYS A 56 2.63 -11.01 13.63
N MET A 57 1.43 -11.57 13.49
CA MET A 57 0.72 -12.26 14.57
C MET A 57 1.52 -13.45 15.10
N ALA A 58 1.98 -14.34 14.22
CA ALA A 58 2.80 -15.49 14.61
C ALA A 58 4.08 -15.08 15.36
N ARG A 59 4.71 -13.96 14.96
CA ARG A 59 5.87 -13.41 15.68
C ARG A 59 5.51 -12.89 17.07
N GLN A 60 4.32 -12.30 17.24
CA GLN A 60 3.86 -11.85 18.54
C GLN A 60 3.54 -13.02 19.45
N GLU A 61 2.90 -14.07 18.92
CA GLU A 61 2.60 -15.31 19.65
C GLU A 61 3.88 -16.06 20.07
N SER A 62 4.90 -16.11 19.20
CA SER A 62 6.18 -16.74 19.50
C SER A 62 7.13 -15.86 20.33
N GLY A 63 6.77 -14.60 20.57
CA GLY A 63 7.61 -13.64 21.26
C GLY A 63 7.63 -13.88 22.77
N GLN A 64 8.71 -13.49 23.44
CA GLN A 64 8.74 -13.48 24.91
C GLN A 64 7.77 -12.41 25.42
N SER A 65 6.90 -12.79 26.36
CA SER A 65 6.02 -11.85 27.04
C SER A 65 6.86 -10.96 27.97
N ILE A 66 7.15 -9.75 27.54
CA ILE A 66 7.80 -8.74 28.38
C ILE A 66 6.69 -8.06 29.19
N GLN A 67 6.84 -8.03 30.51
CA GLN A 67 5.95 -7.23 31.35
C GLN A 67 6.25 -5.75 31.10
N ILE A 68 5.30 -5.06 30.47
CA ILE A 68 5.41 -3.62 30.16
C ILE A 68 5.25 -2.78 31.45
N HIS A 69 4.61 -3.36 32.48
CA HIS A 69 4.45 -2.75 33.80
C HIS A 69 4.86 -3.75 34.90
N PRO A 70 6.09 -3.64 35.42
CA PRO A 70 6.48 -4.35 36.65
C PRO A 70 5.95 -3.55 37.85
N GLY A 71 4.81 -3.94 38.41
CA GLY A 71 4.32 -3.34 39.67
C GLY A 71 2.83 -3.47 39.91
N ASP A 72 2.40 -4.64 40.39
CA ASP A 72 1.24 -4.84 41.28
C ASP A 72 1.52 -6.11 42.11
N LYS A 73 2.71 -6.15 42.71
CA LYS A 73 3.10 -7.18 43.69
C LYS A 73 3.32 -6.59 45.07
N ASP A 74 2.68 -5.48 45.41
CA ASP A 74 2.72 -4.94 46.77
C ASP A 74 1.33 -4.37 47.10
N ASN A 75 0.60 -5.07 47.97
CA ASN A 75 -0.62 -4.68 48.71
C ASN A 75 -1.63 -5.84 48.76
N LYS A 76 -1.21 -6.96 49.35
CA LYS A 76 -2.14 -7.93 49.91
C LYS A 76 -1.55 -8.59 51.16
N GLU A 77 -1.10 -7.78 52.10
CA GLU A 77 -1.03 -8.14 53.52
C GLU A 77 -1.52 -6.92 54.35
N ASP A 78 -2.23 -7.21 55.43
CA ASP A 78 -2.88 -6.34 56.42
C ASP A 78 -4.17 -5.58 56.07
N SER A 79 -5.32 -6.27 56.26
CA SER A 79 -6.40 -5.85 57.20
C SER A 79 -7.42 -6.97 57.39
#